data_AF-A0A7C2K0L0-F1
#
_entry.id   AF-A0A7C2K0L0-F1
#
_cell.length_a   1.000
_cell.length_b   1.000
_cell.length_c   1.000
_cell.angle_alpha   90.00
_cell.angle_beta   90.00
_cell.angle_gamma   90.00
#
_symmetry.space_group_name_H-M   'P 1'
#
loop_
_entity.id
_entity.type
_entity.pdbx_description
1 polymer ?
#
loop_
_entity_poly.entity_id
_entity_poly.type
_entity_poly.pdbx_seq_one_letter_code
_entity_poly.pdbx_strand_id
1 'polypeptide(L)' 'MKPTLHEDRGYVFRIEYSPEAETAWVVEFPDFSEIITSGNSLQDAFAQACEALDLHLESLQKLGKRLPRAKAQLALTQ' A
#
# COMPACT_ATOMS: atom_id res chain seq x y z
N MET A 1 14.67 0.99 -10.42
CA MET A 1 14.98 1.38 -9.01
C MET A 1 14.54 0.23 -8.12
N LYS A 2 15.14 0.01 -6.94
CA LYS A 2 14.64 -1.06 -6.05
C LYS A 2 13.32 -0.62 -5.40
N PRO A 3 12.33 -1.51 -5.26
CA PRO A 3 11.13 -1.22 -4.51
C PRO A 3 11.45 -0.92 -3.04
N THR A 4 10.64 -0.06 -2.44
CA THR A 4 10.70 0.30 -1.01
C THR A 4 9.53 -0.31 -0.28
N LEU A 5 9.75 -0.84 0.92
CA LEU A 5 8.70 -1.40 1.77
C LEU A 5 8.34 -0.38 2.84
N HIS A 6 7.04 -0.27 3.10
CA HIS A 6 6.44 0.67 4.05
C HIS A 6 5.41 -0.07 4.89
N GLU A 7 5.15 0.41 6.09
CA GLU A 7 4.10 -0.12 6.97
C GLU A 7 3.21 1.02 7.44
N ASP A 8 1.90 0.79 7.42
CA ASP A 8 0.92 1.63 8.09
C ASP A 8 -0.23 0.78 8.64
N ARG A 9 -0.80 1.16 9.79
CA ARG A 9 -1.88 0.41 10.48
C ARG A 9 -1.58 -1.08 10.70
N GLY A 10 -0.31 -1.48 10.72
CA GLY A 10 0.14 -2.87 10.82
C GLY A 10 0.12 -3.67 9.51
N TYR A 11 -0.13 -3.04 8.36
CA TYR A 11 -0.06 -3.67 7.04
C TYR A 11 1.13 -3.12 6.25
N VAL A 12 1.82 -4.02 5.54
CA VAL A 12 2.97 -3.67 4.71
C VAL A 12 2.52 -3.46 3.28
N PHE A 13 3.08 -2.44 2.63
CA PHE A 13 2.91 -2.20 1.20
C PHE A 13 4.24 -1.84 0.54
N ARG A 14 4.31 -2.07 -0.77
CA ARG A 14 5.49 -1.83 -1.59
C ARG A 14 5.25 -0.62 -2.48
N ILE A 15 6.23 0.27 -2.56
CA ILE A 15 6.25 1.35 -3.56
C ILE A 15 7.42 1.11 -4.52
N GLU A 16 7.12 1.07 -5.82
CA GLU A 16 8.09 0.85 -6.89
C GLU A 16 7.99 1.94 -7.96
N TYR A 17 9.15 2.38 -8.46
CA TYR A 17 9.20 3.29 -9.61
C TYR A 17 8.89 2.51 -10.89
N SER A 18 7.86 2.94 -11.62
CA SER A 18 7.47 2.36 -12.91
C SER A 18 7.50 3.42 -14.00
N PRO A 19 8.49 3.41 -14.92
CA PRO A 19 8.59 4.40 -15.99
C PRO A 19 7.50 4.25 -17.07
N GLU A 20 6.80 3.11 -17.10
CA GLU A 20 5.74 2.81 -18.06
C GLU A 20 4.34 3.18 -17.54
N ALA A 21 4.22 3.44 -16.24
CA ALA A 21 2.95 3.87 -15.64
C ALA A 21 2.71 5.37 -15.89
N GLU A 22 1.44 5.76 -15.97
CA GLU A 22 1.05 7.18 -16.12
C GLU A 22 1.61 8.04 -14.96
N THR A 23 1.70 7.45 -13.78
CA THR A 23 2.32 7.99 -12.58
C THR A 23 3.60 7.23 -12.28
N ALA A 24 4.66 7.96 -11.93
CA ALA A 24 6.00 7.38 -11.87
C ALA A 24 6.21 6.36 -10.73
N TRP A 25 5.31 6.30 -9.74
CA TRP A 25 5.41 5.42 -8.57
C TRP A 25 4.12 4.65 -8.33
N VAL A 26 4.21 3.33 -8.32
CA VAL A 26 3.06 2.41 -8.13
C VAL A 26 3.12 1.77 -6.76
N VAL A 27 1.96 1.55 -6.14
CA VAL A 27 1.83 0.94 -4.81
C VAL A 27 1.16 -0.44 -4.92
N GLU A 28 1.71 -1.42 -4.20
CA GLU A 28 1.15 -2.76 -4.08
C GLU A 28 0.91 -3.13 -2.61
N PHE A 29 -0.30 -3.57 -2.28
CA PHE A 29 -0.67 -4.10 -0.97
C PHE A 29 -0.84 -5.63 -1.05
N PRO A 30 0.14 -6.43 -0.57
CA PRO A 30 0.06 -7.89 -0.65
C PRO A 30 -1.13 -8.50 0.11
N ASP A 31 -1.57 -7.83 1.18
CA ASP A 31 -2.72 -8.25 1.99
C ASP A 31 -4.07 -7.72 1.43
N PHE A 32 -4.04 -6.80 0.47
CA PHE A 32 -5.23 -6.15 -0.12
C PHE A 32 -5.03 -5.88 -1.63
N SER A 33 -5.24 -6.89 -2.46
CA SER A 33 -5.12 -6.75 -3.92
C SER A 33 -6.11 -5.74 -4.54
N GLU A 34 -7.18 -5.40 -3.82
CA GLU A 34 -8.20 -4.44 -4.24
C GLU A 34 -7.77 -2.98 -4.08
N ILE A 35 -6.71 -2.71 -3.30
CA ILE A 35 -6.18 -1.36 -3.14
C ILE A 35 -5.21 -1.08 -4.28
N ILE A 36 -5.64 -0.25 -5.22
CA ILE A 36 -4.83 0.19 -6.37
C ILE A 36 -4.59 1.68 -6.23
N THR A 37 -3.33 2.08 -6.06
CA THR A 37 -2.95 3.50 -5.94
C THR A 37 -1.54 3.75 -6.46
N SER A 38 -1.23 5.02 -6.72
CA SER A 38 0.01 5.47 -7.33
C SER A 38 0.25 6.95 -7.04
N GLY A 39 1.45 7.47 -7.33
CA GLY A 39 1.79 8.87 -7.12
C GLY A 39 2.89 9.39 -8.03
N ASN A 40 3.01 10.72 -8.11
CA ASN A 40 3.99 11.40 -8.94
C ASN A 40 5.39 11.50 -8.28
N SER A 41 5.45 11.23 -6.98
CA SER A 41 6.69 11.11 -6.21
C SER A 41 6.55 9.97 -5.20
N LEU A 42 7.67 9.52 -4.63
CA LEU A 42 7.64 8.52 -3.55
C LEU A 42 6.80 8.97 -2.36
N GLN A 43 6.88 10.25 -1.98
CA GLN A 43 6.15 10.81 -0.85
C GLN A 43 4.65 10.94 -1.13
N ASP A 44 4.29 11.30 -2.37
CA ASP A 44 2.91 11.33 -2.84
C ASP A 44 2.30 9.93 -2.87
N ALA A 45 3.00 8.95 -3.46
CA ALA A 45 2.56 7.55 -3.48
C ALA A 45 2.37 6.98 -2.07
N PHE A 46 3.24 7.34 -1.12
CA PHE A 46 3.08 6.97 0.28
C PHE A 46 1.83 7.59 0.93
N ALA A 47 1.59 8.88 0.75
CA ALA A 47 0.41 9.56 1.30
C ALA A 47 -0.89 8.96 0.73
N GLN A 48 -0.92 8.71 -0.59
CA GLN A 48 -2.03 8.07 -1.27
C GLN A 48 -2.27 6.62 -0.79
N ALA A 49 -1.19 5.90 -0.46
CA ALA A 49 -1.27 4.56 0.11
C ALA A 49 -1.94 4.55 1.49
N CYS A 50 -1.53 5.45 2.39
CA CYS A 50 -2.13 5.59 3.71
C CYS A 50 -3.63 5.93 3.63
N GLU A 51 -4.01 6.90 2.79
CA GLU A 51 -5.41 7.28 2.63
C GLU A 51 -6.26 6.12 2.07
N ALA A 52 -5.76 5.44 1.04
CA ALA A 52 -6.45 4.30 0.43
C ALA A 52 -6.62 3.13 1.41
N LEU A 53 -5.61 2.88 2.25
CA LEU A 53 -5.68 1.86 3.31
C LEU A 53 -6.75 2.22 4.35
N ASP A 54 -6.76 3.47 4.83
CA ASP A 54 -7.74 3.94 5.82
C ASP A 54 -9.18 3.80 5.28
N LEU A 55 -9.43 4.25 4.05
CA LEU A 55 -10.74 4.13 3.40
C LEU A 55 -11.16 2.67 3.21
N HIS A 56 -10.23 1.79 2.85
CA HIS A 56 -10.51 0.37 2.66
C HIS A 56 -10.88 -0.31 3.99
N LEU A 57 -10.12 -0.06 5.05
CA LEU A 57 -10.39 -0.60 6.39
C LEU A 57 -11.74 -0.10 6.93
N GLU A 58 -12.05 1.19 6.76
CA GLU A 58 -13.35 1.75 7.12
C GLU A 58 -14.50 1.07 6.35
N SER A 59 -14.31 0.83 5.05
CA SER A 59 -15.30 0.14 4.21
C SER A 59 -15.53 -1.30 4.67
N LEU A 60 -14.47 -2.05 4.98
CA LEU A 60 -14.60 -3.41 5.51
C LEU A 60 -15.38 -3.43 6.84
N GLN A 61 -15.09 -2.47 7.73
CA GLN A 61 -15.82 -2.33 8.99
C GLN A 61 -17.31 -2.03 8.76
N LYS A 62 -17.64 -1.07 7.89
CA LYS A 62 -19.03 -0.71 7.55
C LYS A 62 -19.81 -1.87 6.93
N LEU A 63 -19.13 -2.72 6.15
CA LEU A 63 -19.71 -3.91 5.54
C LEU A 63 -19.76 -5.13 6.47
N GLY A 64 -19.29 -5.02 7.71
CA GLY A 64 -19.20 -6.14 8.66
C GLY A 64 -18.25 -7.25 8.22
N LYS A 65 -17.32 -6.95 7.30
CA LYS A 65 -16.31 -7.89 6.82
C LYS A 65 -15.16 -7.99 7.82
N ARG A 66 -14.56 -9.18 7.91
CA ARG A 66 -13.35 -9.36 8.71
C ARG A 66 -12.17 -8.67 8.04
N LEU A 67 -11.40 -7.94 8.84
CA LEU A 67 -10.09 -7.45 8.42
C LEU A 67 -9.14 -8.66 8.23
N PRO A 68 -8.39 -8.72 7.12
CA PRO A 68 -7.30 -9.68 6.97
C PRO A 68 -6.33 -9.52 8.13
N ARG A 69 -5.77 -10.62 8.63
CA ARG A 69 -4.59 -10.50 9.48
C ARG A 69 -3.45 -10.05 8.58
N ALA A 70 -2.69 -9.05 8.99
CA ALA A 70 -1.44 -8.69 8.31
C ALA A 70 -0.53 -9.92 8.22
N LYS A 71 -0.20 -10.32 6.99
CA LYS A 71 0.70 -11.47 6.74
C LYS A 71 2.07 -11.00 6.30
N ALA A 72 2.14 -9.85 5.62
CA ALA A 72 3.39 -9.26 5.23
C ALA A 72 4.08 -8.63 6.45
N GLN A 73 5.36 -8.95 6.63
CA GLN A 73 6.20 -8.36 7.66
C GLN A 73 7.29 -7.54 6.97
N LEU A 74 7.65 -6.41 7.57
CA LEU A 74 8.89 -5.72 7.22
C LEU A 74 10.04 -6.64 7.62
N ALA A 75 10.47 -7.51 6.70
CA ALA A 75 11.74 -8.16 6.83
C ALA A 75 12.80 -7.06 6.73
N LEU A 76 13.30 -6.62 7.89
CA LEU A 76 14.51 -5.81 7.97
C LEU A 76 15.64 -6.63 7.34
N THR A 77 15.86 -6.48 6.03
CA THR A 77 17.13 -6.87 5.42
C THR A 77 18.18 -5.92 5.98
N GLN A 78 18.93 -6.42 6.97
CA GLN A 78 20.19 -5.84 7.44
C GLN A 78 21.25 -5.88 6.35
#